data_AF-A0A6V7IU04-F1
#
_entry.id   AF-A0A6V7IU04-F1
#
_cell.length_a   1.000
_cell.length_b   1.000
_cell.length_c   1.000
_cell.angle_alpha   90.00
_cell.angle_beta   90.00
_cell.angle_gamma   90.00
#
_symmetry.space_group_name_H-M   'P 1'
#
loop_
_entity.id
_entity.type
_entity.pdbx_description
1 polymer ?
#
loop_
_entity_poly.entity_id
_entity_poly.type
_entity_poly.pdbx_seq_one_letter_code
_entity_poly.pdbx_strand_id
1 'polypeptide(L)'
;NFQNGELKDSEAKKMKAGLFRDQKEKKSLLVMSNNQVVYRGYRPEPEKDLTYTMLAVHNKKTGKVRLIQAERWQVAPVLDREQERSDVVQGNRIQMLNQMFGSKKIQRKTDEMEKMKTKVDNVAKQLQETVS
;
A
#
# COMPACT_ATOMS: atom_id res chain seq x y z
N ASN A 1 13.97 2.96 3.60
CA ASN A 1 13.17 3.59 2.54
C ASN A 1 11.70 3.51 2.90
N PHE A 2 10.96 4.60 2.68
CA PHE A 2 9.50 4.61 2.77
C PHE A 2 8.92 4.46 1.37
N GLN A 3 7.89 3.62 1.22
CA GLN A 3 7.35 3.27 -0.10
C GLN A 3 6.73 4.48 -0.84
N ASN A 4 6.25 5.50 -0.12
CA ASN A 4 5.51 6.64 -0.69
C ASN A 4 6.07 8.02 -0.29
N GLY A 5 7.40 8.18 -0.25
CA GLY A 5 8.04 9.50 -0.11
C GLY A 5 9.04 9.59 1.03
N GLU A 6 9.30 10.82 1.48
CA GLU A 6 10.23 11.13 2.56
C GLU A 6 9.48 11.61 3.81
N LEU A 7 10.01 11.25 4.97
CA LEU A 7 9.49 11.77 6.24
C LEU A 7 9.86 13.25 6.36
N LYS A 8 8.93 14.05 6.90
CA LYS A 8 9.26 15.41 7.34
C LYS A 8 10.20 15.35 8.55
N ASP A 9 11.13 16.29 8.65
CA ASP A 9 12.11 16.35 9.75
C ASP A 9 11.47 16.35 11.16
N SER A 10 10.31 16.96 11.30
CA SER A 10 9.54 16.99 12.56
C SER A 10 9.03 15.61 12.97
N GLU A 11 8.66 14.79 12.00
CA GLU A 11 8.14 13.44 12.21
C GLU A 11 9.28 12.45 12.43
N ALA A 12 10.38 12.61 11.70
CA ALA A 12 11.57 11.77 11.82
C ALA A 12 12.16 11.77 13.25
N LYS A 13 12.19 12.94 13.92
CA LYS A 13 12.72 13.07 15.29
C LYS A 13 11.91 12.31 16.35
N LYS A 14 10.62 12.11 16.12
CA LYS A 14 9.72 11.42 17.05
C LYS A 14 9.61 9.91 16.75
N MET A 15 10.32 9.45 15.73
CA MET A 15 10.17 8.09 15.23
C MET A 15 10.91 7.11 16.13
N LYS A 16 10.19 6.08 16.57
CA LYS A 16 10.75 4.94 17.28
C LYS A 16 10.83 3.76 16.33
N ALA A 17 11.97 3.08 16.30
CA ALA A 17 12.17 1.87 15.51
C ALA A 17 12.40 0.68 16.44
N GLY A 18 11.84 -0.48 16.08
CA GLY A 18 12.04 -1.74 16.77
C GLY A 18 12.18 -2.87 15.77
N LEU A 19 13.07 -3.81 16.09
CA LEU A 19 13.25 -5.03 15.32
C LEU A 19 12.54 -6.17 16.04
N PHE A 20 11.64 -6.83 15.33
CA PHE A 20 10.81 -7.91 15.83
C PHE A 20 10.99 -9.15 14.95
N ARG A 21 10.55 -10.30 15.45
CA ARG A 21 10.50 -11.54 14.68
C ARG A 21 9.06 -11.96 14.51
N ASP A 22 8.60 -12.01 13.27
CA ASP A 22 7.28 -12.51 12.94
C ASP A 22 7.30 -14.04 13.05
N GLN A 23 6.48 -14.59 13.94
CA GLN A 23 6.42 -16.04 14.15
C GLN A 23 5.70 -16.77 13.01
N LYS A 24 4.77 -16.10 12.30
CA LYS A 24 4.02 -16.71 11.19
C LYS A 24 4.90 -16.89 9.96
N GLU A 25 5.56 -15.80 9.57
CA GLU A 25 6.42 -15.75 8.38
C GLU A 25 7.85 -16.26 8.68
N LYS A 26 8.22 -16.42 9.96
CA LYS A 26 9.60 -16.70 10.43
C LYS A 26 10.64 -15.68 9.98
N LYS A 27 10.21 -14.49 9.53
CA LYS A 27 11.08 -13.41 9.04
C LYS A 27 11.28 -12.33 10.11
N SER A 28 12.40 -11.61 10.01
CA SER A 28 12.64 -10.41 10.81
C SER A 28 11.81 -9.25 10.26
N LEU A 29 11.18 -8.51 11.15
CA LEU A 29 10.26 -7.41 10.87
C LEU A 29 10.78 -6.13 11.52
N LEU A 30 10.95 -5.08 10.73
CA LEU A 30 11.22 -3.74 11.21
C LEU A 30 9.89 -3.01 11.34
N VAL A 31 9.62 -2.51 12.54
CA VAL A 31 8.46 -1.66 12.83
C VAL A 31 8.97 -0.30 13.22
N MET A 32 8.42 0.74 12.59
CA MET A 32 8.71 2.13 12.93
C MET A 32 7.40 2.85 13.23
N SER A 33 7.35 3.69 14.26
CA SER A 33 6.15 4.43 14.63
C SER A 33 6.46 5.87 14.98
N ASN A 34 5.62 6.80 14.52
CA ASN A 34 5.64 8.22 14.86
C ASN A 34 4.42 8.63 15.71
N ASN A 35 3.88 7.71 16.53
CA ASN A 35 2.61 7.80 17.29
C ASN A 35 1.33 7.95 16.46
N GLN A 36 1.40 8.44 15.22
CA GLN A 36 0.24 8.63 14.34
C GLN A 36 0.13 7.53 13.28
N VAL A 37 1.28 7.11 12.74
CA VAL A 37 1.39 6.13 11.68
C VAL A 37 2.42 5.08 12.08
N VAL A 38 2.04 3.81 11.90
CA VAL A 38 2.94 2.67 12.05
C VAL A 38 3.39 2.24 10.67
N TYR A 39 4.69 2.10 10.48
CA TYR A 39 5.31 1.55 9.29
C TYR A 39 5.85 0.17 9.61
N ARG A 40 5.69 -0.77 8.69
CA ARG A 40 6.26 -2.11 8.79
C ARG A 40 6.99 -2.49 7.52
N GLY A 41 8.06 -3.26 7.67
CA GLY A 41 8.81 -3.82 6.54
C GLY A 41 9.53 -5.10 6.94
N TYR A 42 9.54 -6.08 6.05
CA TYR A 42 10.29 -7.32 6.27
C TYR A 42 11.76 -7.16 5.87
N ARG A 43 12.63 -7.96 6.50
CA ARG A 43 14.05 -7.98 6.18
C ARG A 43 14.24 -8.33 4.69
N PRO A 44 15.01 -7.54 3.93
CA PRO A 44 15.36 -7.91 2.57
C PRO A 44 16.16 -9.22 2.58
N GLU A 45 15.95 -10.07 1.58
CA GLU A 45 16.68 -11.32 1.44
C GLU A 45 18.02 -11.02 0.75
N PRO A 46 19.16 -11.00 1.47
CA PRO A 46 20.43 -10.55 0.92
C PRO A 46 20.96 -11.46 -0.19
N GLU A 47 20.53 -12.74 -0.21
CA GLU A 47 20.91 -13.72 -1.24
C GLU A 47 20.32 -13.41 -2.61
N LYS A 48 19.27 -12.59 -2.68
CA LYS A 48 18.62 -12.21 -3.94
C LYS A 48 19.23 -10.97 -4.58
N ASP A 49 19.92 -10.14 -3.80
CA ASP A 49 20.54 -8.91 -4.30
C ASP A 49 22.01 -9.16 -4.67
N LEU A 50 22.36 -8.86 -5.93
CA LEU A 50 23.73 -8.97 -6.44
C LEU A 50 24.70 -7.92 -5.86
N THR A 51 24.21 -6.98 -5.06
CA THR A 51 24.96 -5.81 -4.60
C THR A 51 24.81 -5.57 -3.11
N TYR A 52 25.90 -5.24 -2.45
CA TYR A 52 25.90 -4.85 -1.03
C TYR A 52 25.84 -3.32 -0.92
N THR A 53 24.95 -2.83 -0.06
CA THR A 53 24.91 -1.41 0.29
C THR A 53 25.87 -1.14 1.46
N MET A 54 26.75 -0.15 1.32
CA MET A 54 27.69 0.25 2.36
C MET A 54 27.58 1.75 2.64
N LEU A 55 27.62 2.12 3.91
CA LEU A 55 27.78 3.49 4.38
C LEU A 55 29.27 3.81 4.46
N ALA A 56 29.70 4.82 3.72
CA ALA A 56 31.06 5.33 3.77
C ALA A 56 31.12 6.56 4.70
N VAL A 57 31.81 6.41 5.83
CA VAL A 57 32.08 7.51 6.76
C VAL A 57 33.51 8.00 6.52
N HIS A 58 33.64 9.16 5.90
CA HIS A 58 34.93 9.78 5.61
C HIS A 58 35.26 10.87 6.65
N ASN A 59 36.43 10.74 7.28
CA ASN A 59 36.97 11.79 8.13
C ASN A 59 37.93 12.67 7.33
N LYS A 60 37.47 13.86 6.93
CA LYS A 60 38.27 14.84 6.16
C LYS A 60 39.58 15.26 6.84
N LYS A 61 39.66 15.24 8.17
CA LYS A 61 40.86 15.67 8.91
C LYS A 61 41.96 14.61 8.91
N THR A 62 41.59 13.33 8.94
CA THR A 62 42.57 12.22 9.00
C THR A 62 42.72 11.49 7.67
N GLY A 63 41.88 11.77 6.67
CA GLY A 63 41.84 11.09 5.38
C GLY A 63 41.34 9.64 5.46
N LYS A 64 40.90 9.18 6.64
CA LYS A 64 40.45 7.80 6.84
C LYS A 64 38.99 7.63 6.41
N VAL A 65 38.70 6.53 5.73
CA VAL A 65 37.34 6.12 5.37
C VAL A 65 37.01 4.83 6.10
N ARG A 66 35.84 4.79 6.76
CA ARG A 66 35.28 3.57 7.36
C ARG A 66 34.06 3.16 6.55
N LEU A 67 34.06 1.92 6.07
CA LEU A 67 32.92 1.32 5.39
C LEU A 67 32.13 0.49 6.40
N ILE A 68 30.81 0.71 6.44
CA ILE A 68 29.88 -0.01 7.31
C ILE A 68 28.82 -0.63 6.41
N GLN A 69 28.71 -1.96 6.39
CA GLN A 69 27.66 -2.63 5.64
C GLN A 69 26.29 -2.31 6.24
N ALA A 70 25.33 -1.95 5.40
CA ALA A 70 23.99 -1.57 5.81
C ALA A 70 22.93 -2.28 4.96
N GLU A 71 21.86 -2.71 5.59
CA GLU A 71 20.71 -3.30 4.91
C GLU A 71 19.69 -2.23 4.52
N ARG A 72 19.12 -2.34 3.33
CA ARG A 72 18.09 -1.41 2.85
C ARG A 72 16.69 -1.96 3.06
N TRP A 73 16.06 -1.55 4.16
CA TRP A 73 14.68 -1.95 4.47
C TRP A 73 13.67 -1.08 3.71
N GLN A 74 12.67 -1.71 3.11
CA GLN A 74 11.48 -1.05 2.55
C GLN A 74 10.35 -1.16 3.56
N VAL A 75 9.81 -0.01 4.01
CA VAL A 75 8.71 0.02 4.96
C VAL A 75 7.47 0.68 4.35
N ALA A 76 6.31 0.11 4.66
CA ALA A 76 5.00 0.57 4.21
C ALA A 76 4.12 0.94 5.41
N PRO A 77 3.27 1.98 5.30
CA PRO A 77 2.35 2.34 6.37
C PRO A 77 1.29 1.24 6.56
N VAL A 78 1.00 0.92 7.80
CA VAL A 78 -0.11 0.08 8.20
C VAL A 78 -1.27 1.01 8.51
N LEU A 79 -2.32 0.96 7.68
CA LEU A 79 -3.57 1.67 7.94
C LEU A 79 -4.42 0.80 8.86
N ASP A 80 -4.85 1.36 9.99
CA ASP A 80 -5.66 0.68 11.01
C ASP A 80 -7.10 0.39 10.57
N ARG A 81 -7.48 0.91 9.40
CA ARG A 81 -8.75 0.56 8.79
C ARG A 81 -8.60 -0.79 8.12
N GLU A 82 -9.19 -1.82 8.74
CA GLU A 82 -9.73 -2.92 7.97
C GLU A 82 -10.43 -2.30 6.76
N GLN A 83 -9.91 -2.59 5.58
CA GLN A 83 -10.58 -2.22 4.38
C GLN A 83 -11.93 -2.94 4.45
N GLU A 84 -13.02 -2.19 4.66
CA GLU A 84 -14.39 -2.62 4.39
C GLU A 84 -14.46 -3.00 2.90
N ARG A 85 -13.88 -4.16 2.56
CA ARG A 85 -13.70 -4.66 1.20
C ARG A 85 -14.62 -5.83 0.92
N SER A 86 -15.50 -6.20 1.85
CA SER A 86 -16.36 -7.37 1.67
C SER A 86 -17.56 -7.07 0.78
N ASP A 87 -18.22 -5.92 0.93
CA ASP A 87 -19.62 -5.85 0.44
C ASP A 87 -19.73 -5.33 -1.00
N VAL A 88 -18.95 -4.30 -1.35
CA VAL A 88 -18.98 -3.72 -2.71
C VAL A 88 -18.26 -4.62 -3.74
N VAL A 89 -17.18 -5.27 -3.33
CA VAL A 89 -16.38 -6.15 -4.22
C VAL A 89 -17.10 -7.47 -4.49
N GLN A 90 -17.78 -8.05 -3.49
CA GLN A 90 -18.59 -9.25 -3.70
C GLN A 90 -19.81 -8.98 -4.59
N GLY A 91 -20.51 -7.86 -4.39
CA GLY A 91 -21.64 -7.45 -5.23
C GLY A 91 -21.27 -7.29 -6.71
N ASN A 92 -20.13 -6.67 -7.00
CA ASN A 92 -19.63 -6.51 -8.38
C ASN A 92 -19.17 -7.83 -8.99
N ARG A 93 -18.54 -8.71 -8.21
CA ARG A 93 -18.08 -10.02 -8.70
C ARG A 93 -19.24 -10.94 -9.07
N ILE A 94 -20.33 -10.91 -8.29
CA ILE A 94 -21.55 -11.69 -8.57
C ILE A 94 -22.26 -11.15 -9.83
N GLN A 95 -22.34 -9.83 -10.00
CA GLN A 95 -22.90 -9.22 -11.21
C GLN A 95 -22.10 -9.60 -12.47
N MET A 96 -20.77 -9.55 -12.38
CA MET A 96 -19.87 -9.93 -13.47
C MET A 96 -19.97 -11.42 -13.84
N LEU A 97 -20.10 -12.31 -12.84
CA LEU A 97 -20.33 -13.74 -13.07
C LEU A 97 -21.71 -14.00 -13.69
N ASN A 98 -22.74 -13.30 -13.25
CA ASN A 98 -24.10 -13.43 -13.78
C ASN A 98 -24.21 -12.95 -15.23
N GLN A 99 -23.42 -11.95 -15.62
CA GLN A 99 -23.34 -11.47 -16.99
C GLN A 99 -22.68 -12.50 -17.92
N MET A 100 -21.56 -13.10 -17.49
CA MET A 100 -20.82 -14.07 -18.32
C MET A 100 -21.42 -15.48 -18.33
N PHE A 101 -21.90 -15.96 -17.19
CA PHE A 101 -22.26 -17.37 -16.99
C PHE A 101 -23.68 -17.58 -16.46
N GLY A 102 -24.43 -16.51 -16.20
CA GLY A 102 -25.81 -16.61 -15.73
C GLY A 102 -26.75 -17.20 -16.80
N SER A 103 -27.90 -17.71 -16.36
CA SER A 103 -28.95 -18.08 -17.31
C SER A 103 -29.41 -16.86 -18.11
N LYS A 104 -29.93 -17.07 -19.34
CA LYS A 104 -30.39 -16.00 -20.24
C LYS A 104 -31.35 -14.99 -19.58
N LYS A 105 -32.13 -15.44 -18.59
CA LYS A 105 -33.04 -14.59 -17.80
C LYS A 105 -32.29 -13.68 -16.82
N ILE A 106 -31.24 -14.20 -16.18
CA ILE A 106 -30.41 -13.47 -15.21
C ILE A 106 -29.50 -12.47 -15.93
N GLN A 107 -28.93 -12.85 -17.08
CA GLN A 107 -28.13 -11.97 -17.92
C GLN A 107 -28.92 -10.72 -18.33
N ARG A 108 -30.13 -10.90 -18.90
CA ARG A 108 -31.01 -9.79 -19.29
C ARG A 108 -31.30 -8.81 -18.14
N LYS A 109 -31.64 -9.34 -16.96
CA LYS A 109 -31.90 -8.50 -15.78
C LYS A 109 -30.65 -7.73 -15.31
N THR A 110 -29.48 -8.35 -15.43
CA THR A 110 -28.21 -7.73 -15.01
C THR A 110 -27.83 -6.59 -15.98
N ASP A 111 -27.98 -6.81 -17.28
CA ASP A 111 -27.74 -5.79 -18.31
C ASP A 111 -28.72 -4.60 -18.21
N GLU A 112 -29.99 -4.87 -17.90
CA GLU A 112 -30.99 -3.81 -17.66
C GLU A 112 -30.62 -2.96 -16.44
N MET A 113 -30.16 -3.60 -15.37
CA MET A 113 -29.71 -2.91 -14.16
C MET A 113 -28.47 -2.04 -14.43
N GLU A 114 -27.53 -2.53 -15.24
CA GLU A 114 -26.32 -1.79 -15.63
C GLU A 114 -26.69 -0.54 -16.44
N LYS A 115 -27.59 -0.67 -17.44
CA LYS A 115 -28.08 0.46 -18.25
C LYS A 115 -28.81 1.51 -17.43
N MET A 116 -29.55 1.11 -16.38
CA MET A 116 -30.23 2.06 -15.49
C MET A 116 -29.23 2.89 -14.67
N LYS A 117 -28.16 2.27 -14.16
CA LYS A 117 -27.09 3.00 -13.43
C LYS A 117 -26.45 4.09 -14.29
N THR A 118 -26.09 3.77 -15.53
CA THR A 118 -25.48 4.74 -16.46
C THR A 118 -26.40 5.93 -16.76
N LYS A 119 -27.72 5.72 -16.83
CA LYS A 119 -28.68 6.82 -17.03
C LYS A 119 -28.74 7.77 -15.84
N VAL A 120 -28.69 7.25 -14.62
CA VAL A 120 -28.70 8.08 -13.40
C VAL A 120 -27.44 8.95 -13.33
N ASP A 121 -26.27 8.38 -13.63
CA ASP A 121 -25.01 9.13 -13.65
C ASP A 121 -25.00 10.24 -14.70
N ASN A 122 -25.58 9.99 -15.87
CA ASN A 122 -25.68 10.99 -16.94
C ASN A 122 -26.64 12.13 -16.58
N VAL A 123 -27.77 11.84 -15.93
CA VAL A 123 -28.71 12.85 -15.45
C VAL A 123 -28.10 13.68 -14.33
N ALA A 124 -27.36 13.05 -13.41
CA ALA A 124 -26.65 13.75 -12.34
C ALA A 124 -25.58 14.72 -12.90
N LYS A 125 -24.83 14.30 -13.94
CA LYS A 125 -23.87 15.17 -14.63
C LYS A 125 -24.55 16.36 -15.33
N GLN A 126 -25.65 16.12 -16.05
CA GLN A 126 -26.39 17.20 -16.71
C GLN A 126 -26.96 18.21 -15.70
N LEU A 127 -27.43 17.76 -14.53
CA LEU A 127 -27.87 18.64 -13.46
C LEU A 127 -26.71 19.46 -12.85
N GLN A 128 -25.51 18.89 -12.71
CA GLN A 128 -24.34 19.63 -12.25
C GLN A 128 -23.88 20.69 -13.26
N GLU A 129 -23.93 20.39 -14.56
CA GLU A 129 -23.59 21.32 -15.63
C GLU A 129 -24.63 22.43 -15.81
N THR A 130 -25.89 22.20 -15.43
CA THR A 130 -26.98 23.19 -15.55
C THR A 130 -27.08 24.13 -14.34
N VAL A 131 -26.42 23.81 -13.22
CA VAL A 131 -26.48 24.58 -11.96
C VAL A 131 -25.17 25.38 -11.70
N SER A 132 -24.22 25.38 -12.63
CA SER A 132 -23.07 26.32 -12.67
C SER A 132 -23.31 27.43 -13.69
#